data_AF-A0AAD7DSP1-F1
#
_entry.id   AF-A0AAD7DSP1-F1
#
_cell.length_a   1.000
_cell.length_b   1.000
_cell.length_c   1.000
_cell.angle_alpha   90.00
_cell.angle_beta   90.00
_cell.angle_gamma   90.00
#
_symmetry.space_group_name_H-M   'P 1'
#
loop_
_entity.id
_entity.type
_entity.pdbx_description
1 polymer ?
#
loop_
_entity_poly.entity_id
_entity_poly.type
_entity_poly.pdbx_seq_one_letter_code
_entity_poly.pdbx_strand_id
1 'polypeptide(L)'
;CTKCDPPVILEHANNQHTLGHNGSHILFDKSIRRSDQPCGLCLRPWPMCYFVLGKATGPSRARQIDWRYSKCLNLLKFQMVAAQKSTKNSPCTNHLILCPLQCGQGVWTSNLTAHYTGEPLNLLSLDSVPSVYVMAPGERERMSQIWRTRMDQPTKPNIKQKAPNRHLISAPTARAMLSGISYLIHGSYL
;
A
#
# COMPACT_ATOMS: atom_id res chain seq x y z
N CYS A 1 13.38 4.22 -2.09
CA CYS A 1 14.07 3.18 -1.33
C CYS A 1 15.54 3.22 -1.68
N THR A 2 16.36 3.73 -0.77
CA THR A 2 17.84 3.79 -0.94
C THR A 2 18.53 2.46 -0.68
N LYS A 3 17.77 1.42 -0.30
CA LYS A 3 18.25 0.04 -0.12
C LYS A 3 18.10 -0.82 -1.37
N CYS A 4 17.41 -0.33 -2.40
CA CYS A 4 17.41 -0.98 -3.71
C CYS A 4 18.52 -0.41 -4.58
N ASP A 5 19.05 -1.25 -5.47
CA ASP A 5 19.97 -0.84 -6.51
C ASP A 5 19.46 -1.42 -7.86
N PRO A 6 18.91 -0.59 -8.76
CA PRO A 6 18.80 0.87 -8.65
C PRO A 6 17.77 1.32 -7.59
N PRO A 7 17.87 2.57 -7.08
CA PRO A 7 16.92 3.10 -6.10
C PRO A 7 15.48 3.11 -6.64
N VAL A 8 14.56 2.50 -5.89
CA VAL A 8 13.12 2.44 -6.24
C VAL A 8 12.41 3.67 -5.70
N ILE A 9 11.64 4.39 -6.52
CA ILE A 9 10.84 5.52 -6.04
C ILE A 9 9.60 4.99 -5.30
N LEU A 10 9.41 5.41 -4.05
CA LEU A 10 8.23 5.04 -3.26
C LEU A 10 7.27 6.22 -3.24
N GLU A 11 6.11 6.07 -3.89
CA GLU A 11 5.09 7.10 -3.92
C GLU A 11 4.41 7.22 -2.55
N HIS A 12 4.53 8.41 -1.94
CA HIS A 12 3.96 8.74 -0.64
C HIS A 12 2.42 8.72 -0.60
N ALA A 13 1.75 8.80 -1.77
CA ALA A 13 0.31 8.65 -1.87
C ALA A 13 -0.15 7.21 -1.59
N ASN A 14 0.73 6.22 -1.77
CA ASN A 14 0.43 4.80 -1.54
C ASN A 14 1.24 4.26 -0.35
N ASN A 15 0.80 4.62 0.86
CA ASN A 15 1.42 4.19 2.11
C ASN A 15 1.50 2.66 2.25
N GLN A 16 0.50 1.93 1.76
CA GLN A 16 0.49 0.46 1.82
C GLN A 16 1.57 -0.15 0.92
N HIS A 17 1.79 0.42 -0.26
CA HIS A 17 2.89 0.00 -1.12
C HIS A 17 4.25 0.25 -0.46
N THR A 18 4.44 1.41 0.18
CA THR A 18 5.65 1.71 0.96
C THR A 18 5.87 0.69 2.09
N LEU A 19 4.82 0.37 2.84
CA LEU A 19 4.87 -0.63 3.92
C LEU A 19 5.19 -2.03 3.40
N GLY A 20 4.57 -2.44 2.29
CA GLY A 20 4.85 -3.73 1.66
C GLY A 20 6.29 -3.83 1.14
N HIS A 21 6.75 -2.78 0.45
CA HIS A 21 8.11 -2.72 -0.07
C HIS A 21 9.15 -2.82 1.06
N ASN A 22 9.04 -1.95 2.06
CA ASN A 22 9.96 -1.95 3.20
C ASN A 22 9.79 -3.20 4.08
N GLY A 23 8.58 -3.70 4.26
CA GLY A 23 8.33 -4.96 4.95
C GLY A 23 9.02 -6.13 4.26
N SER A 24 9.07 -6.15 2.93
CA SER A 24 9.80 -7.19 2.19
C SER A 24 11.30 -7.13 2.44
N HIS A 25 11.85 -5.92 2.56
CA HIS A 25 13.23 -5.69 2.99
C HIS A 25 13.48 -6.25 4.40
N ILE A 26 12.65 -5.92 5.38
CA ILE A 26 12.78 -6.42 6.76
C ILE A 26 12.75 -7.96 6.83
N LEU A 27 11.98 -8.60 5.95
CA LEU A 27 11.78 -10.05 5.96
C LEU A 27 12.86 -10.83 5.19
N PHE A 28 13.37 -10.29 4.08
CA PHE A 28 14.16 -11.06 3.11
C PHE A 28 15.51 -10.44 2.74
N ASP A 29 15.77 -9.17 3.10
CA ASP A 29 17.06 -8.53 2.87
C ASP A 29 18.08 -8.92 3.94
N LYS A 30 19.09 -9.70 3.55
CA LYS A 30 20.15 -10.16 4.46
C LYS A 30 21.00 -9.02 5.03
N SER A 31 21.01 -7.84 4.39
CA SER A 31 21.76 -6.67 4.88
C SER A 31 21.03 -5.95 6.01
N ILE A 32 19.75 -6.26 6.25
CA ILE A 32 18.93 -5.62 7.28
C ILE A 32 18.88 -6.52 8.52
N ARG A 33 19.49 -6.04 9.60
CA ARG A 33 19.42 -6.70 10.90
C ARG A 33 18.08 -6.39 11.56
N ARG A 34 17.23 -7.42 11.73
CA ARG A 34 15.93 -7.29 12.40
C ARG A 34 16.06 -6.92 13.89
N SER A 35 17.17 -7.31 14.54
CA SER A 35 17.52 -6.91 15.91
C SER A 35 17.56 -5.41 16.10
N ASP A 36 17.87 -4.65 15.04
CA ASP A 36 17.98 -3.20 15.08
C ASP A 36 16.60 -2.51 14.97
N GLN A 37 15.53 -3.30 14.95
CA GLN A 37 14.13 -2.86 14.89
C GLN A 37 13.89 -1.83 13.76
N PRO A 38 14.21 -2.17 12.50
CA PRO A 38 14.14 -1.23 11.37
C PRO A 38 12.73 -0.68 11.18
N CYS A 39 12.64 0.63 10.94
CA CYS A 39 11.36 1.30 10.71
C CYS A 39 10.63 0.79 9.45
N GLY A 40 9.35 0.46 9.56
CA GLY A 40 8.52 0.04 8.42
C GLY A 40 8.34 1.08 7.31
N LEU A 41 8.66 2.36 7.54
CA LEU A 41 8.51 3.43 6.54
C LEU A 41 9.82 3.90 5.89
N CYS A 42 10.95 3.72 6.58
CA CYS A 42 12.24 4.24 6.10
C CYS A 42 13.43 3.31 6.34
N LEU A 43 13.21 2.13 6.93
CA LEU A 43 14.21 1.09 7.23
C LEU A 43 15.36 1.54 8.16
N ARG A 44 15.33 2.76 8.68
CA ARG A 44 16.32 3.20 9.68
C ARG A 44 16.10 2.48 11.00
N PRO A 45 17.17 2.12 11.72
CA PRO A 45 17.08 1.37 12.95
C PRO A 45 16.54 2.22 14.10
N TRP A 46 16.08 1.56 15.16
CA TRP A 46 15.90 2.19 16.46
C TRP A 46 17.29 2.47 17.09
N PRO A 47 17.49 3.58 17.84
CA PRO A 47 16.56 4.65 18.19
C PRO A 47 16.53 5.81 17.17
N MET A 48 17.17 5.67 16.00
CA MET A 48 17.18 6.74 14.98
C MET A 48 15.78 7.01 14.40
N CYS A 49 14.92 6.00 14.41
CA CYS A 49 13.53 6.09 13.99
C CYS A 49 12.62 5.34 14.97
N TYR A 50 11.63 6.02 15.52
CA TYR A 50 10.67 5.43 16.47
C TYR A 50 9.33 6.15 16.41
N PHE A 51 8.29 5.48 16.91
CA PHE A 51 6.94 6.01 16.95
C PHE A 51 6.41 5.92 18.38
N VAL A 52 5.71 6.97 18.80
CA VAL A 52 4.96 7.01 20.05
C VAL A 52 3.48 6.95 19.68
N LEU A 53 2.72 6.09 20.34
CA LEU A 53 1.28 5.96 20.09
C LEU A 53 0.50 6.61 21.23
N GLY A 54 -0.23 7.66 20.90
CA GLY A 54 -1.13 8.37 21.81
C GLY A 54 -2.54 7.76 21.85
N LYS A 55 -3.31 8.16 22.86
CA LYS A 55 -4.77 7.98 22.83
C LYS A 55 -5.33 8.97 21.79
N ALA A 56 -6.11 8.50 20.82
CA ALA A 56 -6.81 9.45 19.96
C ALA A 56 -7.89 10.18 20.77
N THR A 57 -8.09 11.44 20.42
CA THR A 57 -9.22 12.24 20.88
C THR A 57 -10.42 12.00 19.95
N GLY A 58 -11.54 11.52 20.49
CA GLY A 58 -12.79 11.34 19.72
C GLY A 58 -13.50 10.00 19.98
N PRO A 59 -14.67 9.79 19.36
CA PRO A 59 -15.52 8.60 19.57
C PRO A 59 -14.85 7.30 19.10
N SER A 60 -13.98 7.39 18.08
CA SER A 60 -13.09 6.31 17.70
C SER A 60 -11.89 6.31 18.65
N ARG A 61 -11.96 5.49 19.71
CA ARG A 61 -10.86 5.25 20.67
C ARG A 61 -9.64 4.53 20.06
N ALA A 62 -9.52 4.52 18.73
CA ALA A 62 -8.38 3.95 18.03
C ALA A 62 -7.09 4.69 18.42
N ARG A 63 -5.97 3.97 18.54
CA ARG A 63 -4.68 4.63 18.83
C ARG A 63 -4.21 5.40 17.59
N GLN A 64 -3.60 6.55 17.81
CA GLN A 64 -3.00 7.37 16.77
C GLN A 64 -1.53 7.59 17.06
N ILE A 65 -0.75 7.82 16.02
CA ILE A 65 0.65 8.21 16.16
C ILE A 65 0.69 9.61 16.77
N ASP A 66 1.41 9.73 17.88
CA ASP A 66 1.76 11.01 18.45
C ASP A 66 2.95 11.57 17.67
N TRP A 67 2.64 12.42 16.70
CA TRP A 67 3.62 13.03 15.81
C TRP A 67 4.59 13.97 16.53
N ARG A 68 4.22 14.49 17.71
CA ARG A 68 5.09 15.39 18.48
C ARG A 68 6.28 14.64 19.07
N TYR A 69 6.07 13.40 19.49
CA TYR A 69 7.11 12.60 20.13
C TYR A 69 7.70 11.52 19.21
N SER A 70 7.14 11.29 18.03
CA SER A 70 7.65 10.34 17.04
C SER A 70 8.79 10.93 16.20
N LYS A 71 9.71 10.07 15.73
CA LYS A 71 10.84 10.46 14.87
C LYS A 71 10.92 9.55 13.64
N CYS A 72 10.67 10.10 12.45
CA CYS A 72 10.89 9.44 11.17
C CYS A 72 11.24 10.48 10.08
N LEU A 73 12.03 10.11 9.07
CA LEU A 73 12.24 10.99 7.90
C LEU A 73 11.04 10.95 6.96
N ASN A 74 10.39 9.79 6.90
CA ASN A 74 9.19 9.57 6.09
C ASN A 74 7.96 9.59 7.01
N LEU A 75 7.72 10.71 7.71
CA LEU A 75 6.49 10.91 8.49
C LEU A 75 5.31 11.05 7.53
N LEU A 76 4.85 9.91 7.03
CA LEU A 76 3.66 9.83 6.19
C LEU A 76 2.45 9.82 7.10
N LYS A 77 1.45 10.66 6.80
CA LYS A 77 0.13 10.54 7.42
C LYS A 77 -0.51 9.27 6.84
N PHE A 78 -0.37 8.13 7.54
CA PHE A 78 -1.02 6.88 7.15
C PHE A 78 -1.99 6.42 8.24
N GLN A 79 -3.11 5.85 7.80
CA GLN A 79 -4.11 5.28 8.69
C GLN A 79 -3.68 3.86 9.06
N MET A 80 -3.32 3.66 10.34
CA MET A 80 -2.84 2.37 10.84
C MET A 80 -3.83 1.23 10.61
N VAL A 81 -5.13 1.50 10.72
CA VAL A 81 -6.20 0.51 10.55
C VAL A 81 -6.19 -0.14 9.17
N ALA A 82 -5.84 0.62 8.12
CA ALA A 82 -5.77 0.09 6.76
C ALA A 82 -4.64 -0.95 6.58
N ALA A 83 -3.56 -0.82 7.37
CA ALA A 83 -2.41 -1.73 7.32
C ALA A 83 -2.61 -3.02 8.12
N GLN A 84 -3.71 -3.18 8.85
CA GLN A 84 -3.96 -4.38 9.65
C GLN A 84 -4.49 -5.56 8.83
N LYS A 85 -4.98 -5.30 7.60
CA LYS A 85 -5.63 -6.32 6.76
C LYS A 85 -4.79 -6.59 5.52
N SER A 86 -4.29 -7.82 5.40
CA SER A 86 -3.70 -8.30 4.15
C SER A 86 -4.78 -8.43 3.09
N THR A 87 -4.63 -7.71 1.99
CA THR A 87 -5.47 -7.86 0.78
C THR A 87 -4.60 -8.25 -0.41
N LYS A 88 -5.23 -8.61 -1.54
CA LYS A 88 -4.49 -8.87 -2.80
C LYS A 88 -3.63 -7.67 -3.23
N ASN A 89 -4.10 -6.46 -2.99
CA ASN A 89 -3.44 -5.21 -3.42
C ASN A 89 -2.55 -4.60 -2.32
N SER A 90 -2.61 -5.12 -1.10
CA SER A 90 -1.83 -4.66 0.04
C SER A 90 -1.59 -5.86 0.96
N PRO A 91 -0.65 -6.75 0.60
CA PRO A 91 -0.50 -8.04 1.28
C PRO A 91 0.19 -7.91 2.64
N CYS A 92 0.78 -6.75 2.94
CA CYS A 92 1.54 -6.53 4.15
C CYS A 92 0.60 -6.16 5.31
N THR A 93 0.62 -6.95 6.38
CA THR A 93 -0.02 -6.63 7.66
C THR A 93 0.93 -5.92 8.61
N ASN A 94 2.08 -5.44 8.12
CA ASN A 94 3.03 -4.70 8.96
C ASN A 94 2.44 -3.35 9.35
N HIS A 95 2.07 -3.23 10.62
CA HIS A 95 1.50 -2.02 11.18
C HIS A 95 2.15 -1.71 12.53
N LEU A 96 2.04 -0.45 12.96
CA LEU A 96 2.43 -0.08 14.31
C LEU A 96 1.41 -0.64 15.31
N ILE A 97 1.90 -1.15 16.42
CA ILE A 97 1.12 -1.53 17.58
C ILE A 97 1.75 -0.92 18.82
N LEU A 98 0.96 -0.74 19.88
CA LEU A 98 1.55 -0.45 21.18
C LEU A 98 2.23 -1.72 21.66
N CYS A 99 3.45 -1.62 22.18
CA CYS A 99 4.09 -2.75 22.82
C CYS A 99 3.12 -3.35 23.86
N PRO A 100 2.74 -4.65 23.74
CA PRO A 100 1.81 -5.27 24.67
C PRO A 100 2.30 -5.28 26.13
N LEU A 101 3.62 -5.18 26.33
CA LEU A 101 4.27 -5.06 27.64
C LEU A 101 4.27 -3.62 28.19
N GLN A 102 3.60 -2.71 27.50
CA GLN A 102 3.38 -1.32 27.93
C GLN A 102 4.65 -0.50 28.14
N CYS A 103 5.74 -0.78 27.41
CA CYS A 103 6.96 0.03 27.44
C CYS A 103 6.80 1.46 26.83
N GLY A 104 5.56 1.85 26.47
CA GLY A 104 5.24 3.17 25.92
C GLY A 104 5.62 3.38 24.45
N GLN A 105 6.23 2.38 23.80
CA GLN A 105 6.71 2.49 22.42
C GLN A 105 5.73 1.88 21.41
N GLY A 106 5.65 2.52 20.23
CA GLY A 106 5.06 1.94 19.04
C GLY A 106 6.04 1.01 18.34
N VAL A 107 5.65 -0.25 18.19
CA VAL A 107 6.46 -1.32 17.60
C VAL A 107 5.81 -1.77 16.30
N TRP A 108 6.61 -1.99 15.25
CA TRP A 108 6.12 -2.62 14.03
C TRP A 108 5.89 -4.11 14.26
N THR A 109 4.75 -4.66 13.83
CA THR A 109 4.45 -6.10 14.05
C THR A 109 5.54 -7.03 13.54
N SER A 110 6.14 -6.71 12.38
CA SER A 110 7.29 -7.46 11.83
C SER A 110 8.55 -7.47 12.72
N ASN A 111 8.67 -6.50 13.63
CA ASN A 111 9.78 -6.37 14.58
C ASN A 111 9.44 -6.84 15.98
N LEU A 112 8.20 -7.29 16.26
CA LEU A 112 7.75 -7.58 17.62
C LEU A 112 8.60 -8.63 18.32
N THR A 113 8.97 -9.70 17.62
CA THR A 113 9.90 -10.71 18.15
C THR A 113 11.24 -10.08 18.55
N ALA A 114 11.85 -9.30 17.65
CA ALA A 114 13.12 -8.65 17.91
C ALA A 114 13.04 -7.62 19.04
N HIS A 115 11.91 -6.93 19.17
CA HIS A 115 11.63 -6.01 20.26
C HIS A 115 11.62 -6.73 21.61
N TYR A 116 11.01 -7.92 21.71
CA TYR A 116 10.95 -8.68 22.96
C TYR A 116 12.28 -9.31 23.35
N THR A 117 13.00 -9.87 22.38
CA THR A 117 14.28 -10.54 22.64
C THR A 117 15.43 -9.55 22.81
N GLY A 118 15.25 -8.29 22.39
CA GLY A 118 16.26 -7.25 22.51
C GLY A 118 16.24 -6.56 23.88
N GLU A 119 17.35 -5.92 24.23
CA GLU A 119 17.40 -5.00 25.36
C GLU A 119 16.45 -3.81 25.16
N PRO A 120 15.76 -3.32 26.21
CA PRO A 120 15.89 -3.70 27.62
C PRO A 120 14.94 -4.82 28.08
N LEU A 121 14.14 -5.39 27.18
CA LEU A 121 13.11 -6.36 27.57
C LEU A 121 13.68 -7.75 27.83
N ASN A 122 14.63 -8.20 26.99
CA ASN A 122 15.35 -9.47 27.09
C ASN A 122 14.46 -10.66 27.49
N LEU A 123 13.27 -10.73 26.88
CA LEU A 123 12.34 -11.81 27.12
C LEU A 123 12.78 -13.04 26.35
N LEU A 124 13.19 -14.07 27.08
CA LEU A 124 13.72 -15.32 26.54
C LEU A 124 12.67 -16.20 25.86
N SER A 125 11.36 -15.94 26.05
CA SER A 125 10.29 -16.77 25.48
C SER A 125 9.44 -16.03 24.45
N LEU A 126 9.48 -16.58 23.23
CA LEU A 126 8.58 -16.29 22.11
C LEU A 126 7.12 -16.61 22.40
N ASP A 127 6.81 -17.42 23.42
CA ASP A 127 5.43 -17.74 23.82
C ASP A 127 4.67 -16.50 24.28
N SER A 128 5.40 -15.44 24.64
CA SER A 128 4.84 -14.13 24.98
C SER A 128 4.37 -13.33 23.76
N VAL A 129 4.78 -13.69 22.54
CA VAL A 129 4.34 -13.01 21.31
C VAL A 129 2.97 -13.55 20.90
N PRO A 130 1.91 -12.72 20.92
CA PRO A 130 0.59 -13.17 20.51
C PRO A 130 0.58 -13.72 19.09
N SER A 131 -0.02 -14.89 18.88
CA SER A 131 -0.12 -15.56 17.57
C SER A 131 -0.76 -14.68 16.49
N VAL A 132 -1.58 -13.70 16.87
CA VAL A 132 -2.18 -12.69 15.99
C VAL A 132 -1.15 -11.79 15.29
N TYR A 133 0.10 -11.75 15.77
CA TYR A 133 1.20 -11.01 15.15
C TYR A 133 2.16 -11.91 14.37
N VAL A 134 1.90 -13.23 14.34
CA VAL A 134 2.62 -14.16 13.48
C VAL A 134 2.07 -14.00 12.06
N MET A 135 2.96 -13.67 11.13
CA MET A 135 2.63 -13.51 9.72
C MET A 135 2.03 -14.81 9.15
N ALA A 136 0.85 -14.70 8.54
CA ALA A 136 0.19 -15.85 7.93
C ALA A 136 1.03 -16.40 6.74
N PRO A 137 1.03 -17.72 6.47
CA PRO A 137 1.82 -18.30 5.37
C PRO A 137 1.56 -17.65 4.00
N GLY A 138 0.29 -17.40 3.66
CA GLY A 138 -0.07 -16.75 2.39
C GLY A 138 0.34 -15.27 2.32
N GLU A 139 0.45 -14.58 3.45
CA GLU A 139 1.06 -13.24 3.47
C GLU A 139 2.56 -13.34 3.20
N ARG A 140 3.27 -14.27 3.86
CA ARG A 140 4.71 -14.45 3.68
C ARG A 140 5.08 -14.74 2.22
N GLU A 141 4.28 -15.55 1.54
CA GLU A 141 4.46 -15.84 0.12
C GLU A 141 4.30 -14.59 -0.76
N ARG A 142 3.25 -13.79 -0.53
CA ARG A 142 3.05 -12.53 -1.25
C ARG A 142 4.16 -11.51 -0.96
N MET A 143 4.63 -11.44 0.28
CA MET A 143 5.77 -10.59 0.64
C MET A 143 7.08 -11.05 -0.04
N SER A 144 7.25 -12.37 -0.21
CA SER A 144 8.37 -12.95 -0.97
C SER A 144 8.29 -12.59 -2.45
N GLN A 145 7.09 -12.57 -3.03
CA GLN A 145 6.89 -12.07 -4.39
C GLN A 145 7.27 -10.59 -4.52
N ILE A 146 6.79 -9.73 -3.61
CA ILE A 146 7.19 -8.31 -3.57
C ILE A 146 8.71 -8.17 -3.51
N TRP A 147 9.37 -8.96 -2.66
CA TRP A 147 10.83 -8.94 -2.56
C TRP A 147 11.50 -9.28 -3.90
N ARG A 148 11.05 -10.33 -4.58
CA ARG A 148 11.64 -10.77 -5.87
C ARG A 148 11.45 -9.72 -6.97
N THR A 149 10.27 -9.09 -7.04
CA THR A 149 9.91 -8.10 -8.07
C THR A 149 10.12 -6.66 -7.60
N ARG A 150 10.85 -6.42 -6.50
CA ARG A 150 10.91 -5.12 -5.83
C ARG A 150 11.47 -3.99 -6.70
N MET A 151 12.27 -4.35 -7.71
CA MET A 151 12.93 -3.43 -8.63
C MET A 151 12.11 -3.22 -9.91
N ASP A 152 11.08 -4.03 -10.13
CA ASP A 152 10.23 -3.93 -11.30
C ASP A 152 9.35 -2.70 -11.14
N GLN A 153 9.56 -1.68 -11.98
CA GLN A 153 8.61 -0.59 -12.03
C GLN A 153 7.33 -1.09 -12.71
N PRO A 154 6.15 -0.80 -12.17
CA PRO A 154 4.91 -1.11 -12.87
C PRO A 154 4.95 -0.39 -14.22
N THR A 155 4.98 -1.16 -15.31
CA THR A 155 4.69 -0.62 -16.63
C THR A 155 3.30 -0.03 -16.55
N LYS A 156 3.17 1.27 -16.82
CA LYS A 156 1.86 1.92 -16.85
C LYS A 156 0.95 1.06 -17.73
N PRO A 157 -0.18 0.55 -17.22
CA PRO A 157 -1.10 -0.14 -18.09
C PRO A 157 -1.43 0.80 -19.23
N ASN A 158 -1.29 0.33 -20.47
CA ASN A 158 -1.70 1.06 -21.65
C ASN A 158 -3.18 1.40 -21.43
N ILE A 159 -3.47 2.65 -21.04
CA ILE A 159 -4.83 3.14 -20.97
C ILE A 159 -5.27 3.12 -22.43
N LYS A 160 -5.99 2.07 -22.84
CA LYS A 160 -6.74 2.10 -24.09
C LYS A 160 -7.67 3.28 -23.94
N GLN A 161 -7.34 4.39 -24.61
CA GLN A 161 -8.25 5.52 -24.76
C GLN A 161 -9.57 4.92 -25.22
N LYS A 162 -10.63 5.07 -24.41
CA LYS A 162 -11.97 4.70 -24.85
C LYS A 162 -12.20 5.47 -26.14
N ALA A 163 -12.36 4.74 -27.25
CA ALA A 163 -12.76 5.32 -28.52
C ALA A 163 -13.99 6.21 -28.29
N PRO A 164 -14.05 7.40 -28.89
CA PRO A 164 -15.20 8.28 -28.73
C PRO A 164 -16.46 7.52 -29.16
N ASN A 165 -17.45 7.54 -28.27
CA ASN A 165 -18.73 6.89 -28.41
C ASN A 165 -19.41 7.39 -29.70
N ARG A 166 -19.33 6.60 -30.78
CA ARG A 166 -20.15 6.85 -31.98
C ARG A 166 -21.58 6.52 -31.60
N HIS A 167 -22.36 7.56 -31.31
CA HIS A 167 -23.82 7.45 -31.27
C HIS A 167 -24.30 6.80 -32.58
N LEU A 168 -24.80 5.58 -32.46
CA LEU A 168 -25.59 4.90 -33.48
C LEU A 168 -26.82 5.77 -33.75
N ILE A 169 -26.85 6.42 -34.91
CA ILE A 169 -28.08 6.92 -35.50
C ILE A 169 -28.81 5.68 -36.04
N SER A 170 -29.87 5.28 -35.37
CA SER A 170 -30.79 4.24 -35.84
C SER A 170 -31.53 4.74 -37.08
N ALA A 171 -31.41 4.00 -38.19
CA ALA A 171 -32.18 4.23 -39.41
C ALA A 171 -33.68 3.91 -39.18
N PRO A 172 -34.63 4.73 -39.66
CA PRO A 172 -36.04 4.38 -39.66
C PRO A 172 -36.38 3.40 -40.79
N THR A 173 -37.22 2.45 -40.42
CA THR A 173 -37.87 1.39 -41.19
C THR A 173 -38.58 1.89 -42.45
N ALA A 174 -38.34 1.21 -43.57
CA ALA A 174 -39.11 1.38 -44.81
C ALA A 174 -40.49 0.70 -44.69
N ARG A 175 -41.56 1.47 -44.90
CA ARG A 175 -42.85 0.91 -45.37
C ARG A 175 -43.50 1.91 -46.34
N ALA A 176 -43.78 1.39 -47.53
CA ALA A 176 -44.22 2.10 -48.71
C ALA A 176 -45.57 2.83 -48.54
N MET A 177 -45.70 3.98 -49.21
CA MET A 177 -46.94 4.37 -49.89
C MET A 177 -46.63 5.03 -51.24
N LEU A 178 -47.44 4.63 -52.22
CA LEU A 178 -47.41 4.98 -53.63
C LEU A 178 -47.97 6.39 -53.92
N SER A 179 -47.73 6.83 -55.15
CA SER A 179 -48.30 7.99 -55.86
C SER A 179 -47.66 9.34 -55.49
N GLY A 180 -47.25 10.20 -56.42
CA GLY A 180 -47.31 10.16 -57.88
C GLY A 180 -46.89 11.54 -58.42
N ILE A 181 -46.55 11.57 -59.71
CA ILE A 181 -46.55 12.76 -60.60
C ILE A 181 -45.38 13.73 -60.37
N SER A 182 -44.27 13.63 -61.13
CA SER A 182 -44.03 14.12 -62.51
C SER A 182 -44.02 15.65 -62.65
N TYR A 183 -42.88 16.20 -63.10
CA TYR A 183 -42.63 17.29 -64.06
C TYR A 183 -41.24 17.90 -63.73
N LEU A 184 -40.17 17.57 -64.48
CA LEU A 184 -39.71 18.23 -65.71
C LEU A 184 -39.52 19.75 -65.56
N ILE A 185 -38.27 20.23 -65.51
CA ILE A 185 -37.59 20.91 -66.63
C ILE A 185 -36.23 21.52 -66.20
N HIS A 186 -35.27 21.25 -67.08
CA HIS A 186 -33.94 21.82 -67.28
C HIS A 186 -33.76 23.33 -67.00
N GLY A 187 -32.53 23.69 -66.64
CA GLY A 187 -32.04 25.07 -66.74
C GLY A 187 -30.57 25.20 -66.41
N SER A 188 -29.69 24.73 -67.29
CA SER A 188 -28.30 25.19 -67.38
C SER A 188 -28.29 26.69 -67.68
N TYR A 189 -27.30 27.45 -67.18
CA TYR A 189 -26.38 28.27 -67.98
C TYR A 189 -25.53 29.15 -67.05
N LEU A 190 -24.21 28.98 -67.22
CA LEU A 190 -23.08 29.89 -66.98
C LEU A 190 -22.76 30.34 -65.54
#